data_AF-A0A1I4RJT5-F1
#
_entry.id   AF-A0A1I4RJT5-F1
#
_cell.length_a   1.000
_cell.length_b   1.000
_cell.length_c   1.000
_cell.angle_alpha   90.00
_cell.angle_beta   90.00
_cell.angle_gamma   90.00
#
_symmetry.space_group_name_H-M   'P 1'
#
loop_
_entity.id
_entity.type
_entity.pdbx_description
1 polymer ?
#
loop_
_entity_poly.entity_id
_entity_poly.type
_entity_poly.pdbx_seq_one_letter_code
_entity_poly.pdbx_strand_id
1 'polypeptide(L)' 'MNPVVGIDVSKEESEGFIFLERNKSLGKSFRFLHTFDGIQSLISRLQEVESLTERRPVIVLNRQDIIIWGL' A
#
# COMPACT_ATOMS: atom_id res chain seq x y z
N MET A 1 -5.27 -12.58 8.98
CA MET A 1 -4.01 -12.45 8.23
C MET A 1 -3.42 -11.07 8.55
N ASN A 2 -2.12 -10.85 8.31
CA ASN A 2 -1.59 -9.49 8.40
C ASN A 2 -2.11 -8.69 7.20
N PRO A 3 -2.49 -7.41 7.37
CA PRO A 3 -2.85 -6.59 6.23
C PRO A 3 -1.64 -6.42 5.31
N VAL A 4 -1.89 -6.27 4.02
CA VAL A 4 -0.86 -6.12 2.99
C VAL A 4 -1.04 -4.76 2.32
N VAL A 5 0.07 -4.03 2.18
CA VAL A 5 0.14 -2.84 1.34
C VAL A 5 1.06 -3.15 0.17
N GLY A 6 0.46 -3.38 -0.99
CA GLY A 6 1.19 -3.54 -2.25
C GLY A 6 1.54 -2.16 -2.80
N ILE A 7 2.80 -1.92 -3.15
CA ILE A 7 3.26 -0.68 -3.75
C ILE A 7 3.88 -1.00 -5.10
N ASP A 8 3.29 -0.46 -6.15
CA ASP A 8 3.88 -0.45 -7.47
C ASP A 8 4.80 0.77 -7.61
N VAL A 9 6.09 0.51 -7.80
CA VAL A 9 7.15 1.52 -7.75
C VAL A 9 7.58 1.96 -9.16
N SER A 10 7.38 3.24 -9.47
CA SER A 10 7.94 3.92 -10.65
C SER A 10 9.04 4.91 -10.24
N LYS A 11 9.63 5.62 -11.22
CA LYS A 11 10.77 6.53 -10.96
C LYS A 11 10.39 7.78 -10.14
N GLU A 12 9.20 8.32 -10.32
CA GLU A 12 8.82 9.63 -9.79
C GLU A 12 7.60 9.56 -8.85
N GLU A 13 6.72 8.58 -9.09
CA GLU A 13 5.55 8.30 -8.27
C GLU A 13 5.40 6.80 -8.04
N SER A 14 4.52 6.44 -7.12
CA SER A 14 4.12 5.06 -6.87
C SER A 14 2.64 4.96 -6.59
N GLU A 15 2.08 3.80 -6.90
CA GLU A 15 0.68 3.49 -6.68
C GLU A 15 0.56 2.37 -5.63
N GLY A 16 -0.12 2.66 -4.53
CA GLY A 16 -0.35 1.76 -3.42
C GLY A 16 -1.74 1.14 -3.43
N PHE A 17 -1.83 -0.11 -3.02
CA PHE A 17 -3.05 -0.90 -2.86
C PHE A 17 -3.07 -1.50 -1.46
N ILE A 18 -4.23 -1.46 -0.80
CA ILE A 18 -4.37 -1.91 0.59
C ILE A 18 -5.32 -3.11 0.62
N PHE A 19 -4.87 -4.20 1.23
CA PHE A 19 -5.64 -5.41 1.45
C PHE A 19 -5.67 -5.70 2.95
N LEU A 20 -6.84 -5.63 3.57
CA LEU A 20 -6.99 -5.91 5.01
C LEU A 20 -6.96 -7.42 5.27
N GLU A 21 -7.58 -8.17 4.36
CA GLU A 21 -7.66 -9.62 4.34
C GLU A 21 -7.71 -10.10 2.89
N ARG A 22 -7.63 -11.42 2.69
CA ARG A 22 -7.74 -12.01 1.37
C ARG A 22 -9.03 -11.59 0.67
N ASN A 23 -8.92 -11.06 -0.55
CA ASN A 23 -10.04 -10.52 -1.33
C ASN A 23 -10.80 -9.33 -0.68
N LYS A 24 -10.23 -8.67 0.33
CA LYS A 24 -10.84 -7.51 1.00
C LYS A 24 -9.91 -6.30 0.93
N SER A 25 -10.08 -5.47 -0.09
CA SER A 25 -9.33 -4.22 -0.25
C SER A 25 -9.93 -3.08 0.57
N LEU A 26 -9.08 -2.16 1.03
CA LEU A 26 -9.50 -0.91 1.64
C LEU A 26 -9.49 0.20 0.58
N GLY A 27 -10.68 0.58 0.13
CA GLY A 27 -10.84 1.67 -0.84
C GLY A 27 -10.23 1.36 -2.22
N LYS A 28 -9.92 2.44 -2.94
CA LYS A 28 -9.20 2.40 -4.22
C LYS A 28 -7.69 2.50 -3.99
N SER A 29 -6.91 2.32 -5.04
CA SER A 29 -5.49 2.65 -5.01
C SER A 29 -5.25 4.11 -4.63
N PHE A 30 -4.06 4.39 -4.12
CA PHE A 30 -3.60 5.73 -3.78
C PHE A 30 -2.24 5.98 -4.43
N ARG A 31 -1.97 7.23 -4.81
CA ARG A 31 -0.68 7.62 -5.38
C ARG A 31 0.09 8.52 -4.44
N PHE A 32 1.41 8.44 -4.52
CA PHE A 32 2.30 9.35 -3.83
C PHE A 32 3.56 9.61 -4.65
N LEU A 33 4.04 10.85 -4.58
CA LEU A 33 5.30 11.25 -5.21
C LEU A 33 6.48 10.82 -4.34
N HIS A 34 7.65 10.66 -4.95
CA HIS A 34 8.90 10.37 -4.22
C HIS A 34 9.54 11.64 -3.64
N THR A 35 8.69 12.48 -3.03
CA THR A 35 9.07 13.70 -2.30
C THR A 35 8.87 13.46 -0.80
N PHE A 36 9.41 14.35 0.04
CA PHE A 36 9.20 14.26 1.49
C PHE A 36 7.72 14.19 1.86
N ASP A 37 6.89 15.09 1.30
CA ASP A 37 5.44 15.14 1.56
C ASP A 37 4.71 13.90 1.02
N GLY A 38 5.14 13.38 -0.14
CA GLY A 38 4.58 12.16 -0.69
C GLY A 38 4.88 10.93 0.18
N ILE A 39 6.09 10.83 0.73
CA ILE A 39 6.45 9.77 1.67
C ILE A 39 5.70 9.92 3.00
N GLN A 40 5.49 11.15 3.51
CA GLN A 40 4.62 11.39 4.68
C GLN A 40 3.18 10.93 4.42
N SER A 41 2.68 11.13 3.19
CA SER A 41 1.36 10.62 2.79
C SER A 41 1.30 9.09 2.80
N LEU A 42 2.35 8.40 2.32
CA LEU A 42 2.47 6.94 2.44
C LEU A 42 2.44 6.49 3.90
N ILE A 43 3.26 7.10 4.76
CA ILE A 43 3.33 6.77 6.20
C ILE A 43 1.95 6.92 6.86
N SER A 44 1.21 7.98 6.51
CA SER A 44 -0.13 8.23 7.03
C SER A 44 -1.10 7.09 6.66
N ARG A 45 -1.02 6.56 5.43
CA ARG A 45 -1.81 5.38 5.01
C ARG A 45 -1.40 4.11 5.76
N LEU A 46 -0.11 3.90 6.02
CA LEU A 46 0.34 2.74 6.79
C LEU A 46 -0.17 2.79 8.24
N GLN A 47 -0.17 3.98 8.86
CA GLN A 47 -0.70 4.19 10.21
C GLN A 47 -2.22 4.01 10.27
N GLU A 48 -2.95 4.44 9.24
CA GLU A 48 -4.39 4.17 9.11
C GLU A 48 -4.66 2.66 9.10
N VAL A 49 -3.90 1.90 8.32
CA VAL A 49 -4.03 0.43 8.27
C VAL A 49 -3.70 -0.22 9.61
N GLU A 50 -2.62 0.20 10.27
CA GLU A 50 -2.24 -0.32 11.58
C GLU A 50 -3.30 -0.02 12.64
N SER A 51 -3.89 1.19 12.61
CA SER A 51 -4.99 1.60 13.50
C SER A 51 -6.28 0.79 13.27
N LEU A 52 -6.66 0.58 12.00
CA LEU A 52 -7.89 -0.14 11.64
C LEU A 52 -7.83 -1.64 11.93
N THR A 53 -6.64 -2.24 11.93
CA THR A 53 -6.46 -3.69 12.02
C THR A 53 -5.77 -4.16 13.29
N GLU A 54 -5.25 -3.23 14.08
CA GLU A 54 -4.37 -3.47 15.24
C GLU A 54 -3.14 -4.34 14.88
N ARG A 55 -2.73 -4.30 13.61
CA ARG A 55 -1.63 -5.11 13.06
C ARG A 55 -0.79 -4.27 12.11
N ARG A 56 0.53 -4.42 12.20
CA ARG A 56 1.45 -3.80 11.24
C ARG A 56 1.24 -4.38 9.84
N PRO A 57 1.06 -3.54 8.81
CA PRO A 57 0.96 -4.02 7.44
C PRO A 57 2.29 -4.59 6.95
N VAL A 58 2.18 -5.69 6.20
CA VAL A 58 3.28 -6.20 5.38
C VAL A 58 3.34 -5.36 4.10
N ILE A 59 4.49 -4.76 3.83
CA ILE A 59 4.71 -3.98 2.62
C ILE A 59 5.30 -4.89 1.55
N VAL A 60 4.66 -4.93 0.38
CA VAL A 60 5.13 -5.68 -0.79
C VAL A 60 5.43 -4.68 -1.89
N LEU A 61 6.71 -4.55 -2.27
CA LEU A 61 7.12 -3.70 -3.38
C LEU A 61 7.10 -4.51 -4.67
N ASN A 62 6.36 -4.03 -5.66
CA ASN A 62 6.29 -4.60 -6.99
C ASN A 62 6.82 -3.62 -8.03
N ARG A 63 7.25 -4.16 -9.15
CA ARG A 63 7.43 -3.40 -10.37
C ARG A 63 6.10 -3.43 -11.14
N GLN A 64 5.81 -2.38 -11.90
CA GLN A 64 4.59 -2.13 -12.69
C GLN A 64 4.06 -3.31 -13.52
N ASP A 65 4.94 -4.29 -13.75
CA ASP A 65 4.72 -5.46 -14.60
C ASP A 65 4.22 -6.71 -13.84
N ILE A 66 4.21 -6.69 -12.49
CA ILE A 66 3.79 -7.82 -11.65
C ILE A 66 2.42 -7.53 -11.04
N ILE A 67 1.39 -8.11 -11.64
CA ILE A 67 0.02 -8.03 -11.13
C ILE A 67 -0.16 -9.07 -10.03
N ILE A 68 -0.42 -8.63 -8.79
CA ILE A 68 -0.79 -9.55 -7.70
C ILE A 68 -2.29 -9.86 -7.77
N TRP A 69 -2.71 -10.70 -8.73
CA TRP A 69 -4.02 -11.34 -8.65
C TRP A 69 -3.94 -12.50 -7.65
N GLY A 70 -4.51 -12.34 -6.46
CA GLY A 70 -4.74 -13.45 -5.52
C GLY A 70 -4.19 -13.31 -4.10
N LEU A 71 -3.69 -12.14 -3.71
CA LEU A 71 -3.55 -11.78 -2.30
C LEU A 71 -4.89 -11.30 -1.73
#